data_AF-A0A2A4QBH9-F1
#
_entry.id   AF-A0A2A4QBH9-F1
#
_cell.length_a   1.000
_cell.length_b   1.000
_cell.length_c   1.000
_cell.angle_alpha   90.00
_cell.angle_beta   90.00
_cell.angle_gamma   90.00
#
_symmetry.space_group_name_H-M   'P 1'
#
loop_
_entity.id
_entity.type
_entity.pdbx_description
1 polymer ?
#
loop_
_entity_poly.entity_id
_entity_poly.type
_entity_poly.pdbx_seq_one_letter_code
_entity_poly.pdbx_strand_id
1 'polypeptide(L)'
;VATMTSLTGFEALLRGKAVTCYGMPFYAGWGLTTDRGGTSARRKARPNLDALTHACLIDYPLYWDPMTGAPCGVETLLDRFEQGSFSGRQTPRLRILAKLQGIFSSFAHLWR
;
A
#
# COMPACT_ATOMS: atom_id res chain seq x y z
N VAL A 1 -7.21 -0.56 -16.89
CA VAL A 1 -7.41 -1.35 -15.65
C VAL A 1 -8.77 -1.00 -15.08
N ALA A 2 -9.54 -2.00 -14.65
CA ALA A 2 -10.85 -1.81 -14.01
C ALA A 2 -10.77 -2.33 -12.57
N THR A 3 -11.25 -1.56 -11.59
CA THR A 3 -11.12 -1.90 -10.17
C THR A 3 -12.31 -1.38 -9.36
N MET A 4 -12.64 -2.06 -8.26
CA MET A 4 -13.55 -1.54 -7.25
C MET A 4 -12.79 -0.53 -6.37
N THR A 5 -11.95 -1.03 -5.45
CA THR A 5 -11.18 -0.21 -4.51
C THR A 5 -9.75 -0.72 -4.28
N SER A 6 -9.28 -1.67 -5.10
CA SER A 6 -7.95 -2.27 -4.94
C SER A 6 -6.82 -1.25 -5.08
N LEU A 7 -5.75 -1.40 -4.29
CA LEU A 7 -4.53 -0.60 -4.42
C LEU A 7 -3.87 -0.75 -5.79
N THR A 8 -4.05 -1.89 -6.46
CA THR A 8 -3.53 -2.14 -7.82
C THR A 8 -4.02 -1.09 -8.84
N GLY A 9 -5.18 -0.47 -8.60
CA GLY A 9 -5.64 0.66 -9.43
C GLY A 9 -4.75 1.90 -9.30
N PHE A 10 -4.27 2.22 -8.10
CA PHE A 10 -3.31 3.30 -7.89
C PHE A 10 -1.96 2.98 -8.56
N GLU A 11 -1.47 1.76 -8.40
CA GLU A 11 -0.24 1.29 -9.05
C GLU A 11 -0.30 1.33 -10.57
N ALA A 12 -1.50 1.13 -11.15
CA ALA A 12 -1.73 1.27 -12.58
C ALA A 12 -1.66 2.73 -13.03
N LEU A 13 -2.15 3.69 -12.23
CA LEU A 13 -1.98 5.12 -12.49
C LEU A 13 -0.51 5.51 -12.52
N LEU A 14 0.28 5.06 -11.53
CA LEU A 14 1.73 5.29 -11.48
C LEU A 14 2.47 4.79 -12.72
N ARG A 15 1.92 3.79 -13.41
CA ARG A 15 2.46 3.23 -14.67
C ARG A 15 1.86 3.88 -15.93
N GLY A 16 1.17 5.00 -15.80
CA GLY A 16 0.54 5.72 -16.91
C GLY A 16 -0.59 4.95 -17.58
N LYS A 17 -1.21 3.97 -16.90
CA LYS A 17 -2.33 3.21 -17.47
C LYS A 17 -3.66 3.88 -17.14
N ALA A 18 -4.58 3.85 -18.10
CA ALA A 18 -5.96 4.29 -17.86
C ALA A 18 -6.65 3.38 -16.82
N VAL A 19 -7.28 3.99 -15.83
CA VAL A 19 -7.96 3.30 -14.71
C VAL A 19 -9.42 3.72 -14.64
N THR A 20 -10.30 2.72 -14.62
CA THR A 20 -11.74 2.88 -14.37
C THR A 20 -12.07 2.39 -12.97
N CYS A 21 -12.66 3.25 -12.15
CA CYS A 21 -13.04 2.94 -10.77
C CYS A 21 -14.55 2.74 -10.65
N TYR A 22 -14.96 1.57 -10.19
CA TYR A 22 -16.36 1.25 -9.90
C TYR A 22 -16.73 1.50 -8.43
N GLY A 23 -15.73 1.58 -7.53
CA GLY A 23 -15.87 2.08 -6.17
C GLY A 23 -15.34 3.52 -6.02
N MET A 24 -15.06 3.90 -4.76
CA MET A 24 -14.52 5.23 -4.41
C MET A 24 -13.22 5.11 -3.59
N PRO A 25 -12.15 4.49 -4.13
CA PRO A 25 -10.86 4.40 -3.43
C PRO A 25 -10.24 5.80 -3.24
N PHE A 26 -9.17 5.90 -2.44
CA PHE A 26 -8.54 7.19 -2.13
C PHE A 26 -8.07 7.97 -3.36
N TYR A 27 -7.67 7.27 -4.43
CA TYR A 27 -7.15 7.85 -5.68
C TYR A 27 -8.23 8.18 -6.73
N ALA A 28 -9.50 7.84 -6.49
CA ALA A 28 -10.62 8.17 -7.38
C ALA A 28 -11.18 9.58 -7.12
N GLY A 29 -11.88 10.20 -8.07
CA GLY A 29 -12.56 11.48 -7.89
C GLY A 29 -11.65 12.72 -7.99
N TRP A 30 -10.38 12.54 -8.34
CA TRP A 30 -9.39 13.63 -8.51
C TRP A 30 -9.17 14.03 -9.97
N GLY A 31 -9.87 13.40 -10.91
CA GLY A 31 -9.72 13.64 -12.36
C GLY A 31 -8.63 12.81 -13.04
N LEU A 32 -7.98 11.89 -12.30
CA LEU A 32 -6.96 10.97 -12.82
C LEU A 32 -7.54 9.61 -13.25
N THR A 33 -8.80 9.34 -12.92
CA THR A 33 -9.52 8.08 -13.18
C THR A 33 -10.83 8.33 -13.90
N THR A 34 -11.34 7.32 -14.59
CA THR A 34 -12.74 7.31 -15.04
C THR A 34 -13.60 6.72 -13.93
N ASP A 35 -14.34 7.56 -13.21
CA ASP A 35 -15.13 7.15 -12.05
C ASP A 35 -16.57 6.78 -12.45
N ARG A 36 -16.94 5.52 -12.22
CA ARG A 36 -18.28 4.97 -12.47
C ARG A 36 -19.08 4.75 -11.20
N GLY A 37 -18.41 4.67 -10.04
CA GLY A 37 -19.03 4.50 -8.71
C GLY A 37 -19.65 5.76 -8.10
N GLY A 38 -19.84 6.82 -8.90
CA GLY A 38 -20.25 8.16 -8.42
C GLY A 38 -19.05 9.10 -8.24
N THR A 39 -19.32 10.35 -7.83
CA THR A 39 -18.29 11.36 -7.52
C THR A 39 -18.44 11.82 -6.07
N SER A 40 -17.33 12.04 -5.37
CA SER A 40 -17.35 12.56 -4.00
C SER A 40 -17.43 14.09 -4.01
N ALA A 41 -18.45 14.67 -3.37
CA ALA A 41 -18.59 16.13 -3.24
C ALA A 41 -17.41 16.81 -2.50
N ARG A 42 -16.62 16.03 -1.73
CA ARG A 42 -15.44 16.51 -1.01
C ARG A 42 -14.18 16.60 -1.89
N ARG A 43 -14.11 15.85 -2.99
CA ARG A 43 -12.91 15.77 -3.86
C ARG A 43 -12.99 16.79 -4.99
N LYS A 44 -12.78 18.06 -4.65
CA LYS A 44 -12.88 19.20 -5.59
C LYS A 44 -11.55 19.53 -6.28
N ALA A 45 -10.43 19.24 -5.64
CA ALA A 45 -9.11 19.49 -6.23
C ALA A 45 -8.87 18.62 -7.47
N ARG A 46 -7.93 19.04 -8.32
CA ARG A 46 -7.51 18.33 -9.54
C ARG A 46 -5.98 18.21 -9.58
N PRO A 47 -5.37 17.45 -8.66
CA PRO A 47 -3.93 17.23 -8.66
C PRO A 47 -3.51 16.49 -9.94
N ASN A 48 -2.29 16.74 -10.40
CA ASN A 48 -1.63 15.84 -11.32
C ASN A 48 -1.21 14.55 -10.58
N LEU A 49 -0.71 13.57 -11.33
CA LEU A 49 -0.31 12.28 -10.77
C LEU A 49 0.78 12.43 -9.70
N ASP A 50 1.77 13.29 -9.94
CA ASP A 50 2.89 13.50 -9.01
C ASP A 50 2.42 14.08 -7.67
N ALA A 51 1.53 15.08 -7.71
CA ALA A 51 0.98 15.68 -6.49
C ALA A 51 0.13 14.69 -5.69
N LEU A 52 -0.69 13.86 -6.36
CA LEU A 52 -1.43 12.80 -5.66
C LEU A 52 -0.46 11.77 -5.07
N THR A 53 0.59 11.42 -5.79
CA THR A 53 1.60 10.44 -5.36
C THR A 53 2.36 10.93 -4.14
N HIS A 54 2.81 12.19 -4.15
CA HIS A 54 3.46 12.85 -3.02
C HIS A 54 2.55 12.84 -1.79
N ALA A 55 1.30 13.27 -1.95
CA ALA A 55 0.34 13.26 -0.84
C ALA A 55 0.15 11.85 -0.25
N CYS A 56 0.13 10.81 -1.09
CA CYS A 56 -0.21 9.45 -0.67
C CYS A 56 0.98 8.63 -0.16
N LEU A 57 2.19 8.89 -0.66
CA LEU A 57 3.39 8.09 -0.37
C LEU A 57 4.48 8.85 0.41
N ILE A 58 4.36 10.17 0.55
CA ILE A 58 5.37 11.00 1.23
C ILE A 58 4.73 11.72 2.42
N ASP A 59 3.69 12.54 2.18
CA ASP A 59 3.13 13.39 3.25
C ASP A 59 2.22 12.65 4.23
N TYR A 60 1.37 11.76 3.72
CA TYR A 60 0.36 11.09 4.54
C TYR A 60 0.90 9.96 5.44
N PRO A 61 1.73 9.02 4.93
CA PRO A 61 2.24 7.92 5.75
C PRO A 61 3.45 8.33 6.61
N LEU A 62 3.62 7.66 7.75
CA LEU A 62 4.86 7.69 8.52
C LEU A 62 5.64 6.41 8.28
N TYR A 63 6.94 6.53 8.01
CA TYR A 63 7.82 5.40 7.79
C TYR A 63 8.75 5.19 8.98
N TRP A 64 9.06 3.93 9.25
CA TRP A 64 9.92 3.51 10.35
C TRP A 64 11.09 2.71 9.80
N ASP A 65 12.30 3.12 10.18
CA ASP A 65 13.50 2.41 9.79
C ASP A 65 13.86 1.36 10.85
N PRO A 66 13.71 0.05 10.55
CA PRO A 66 14.04 -1.02 11.49
C PRO A 66 15.55 -1.13 11.77
N MET A 67 16.41 -0.54 10.94
CA MET A 67 17.86 -0.60 11.13
C MET A 67 18.32 0.41 12.19
N THR A 68 17.70 1.59 12.23
CA THR A 68 18.04 2.65 13.19
C THR A 68 17.08 2.72 14.37
N GLY A 69 15.86 2.16 14.23
CA GLY A 69 14.82 2.26 15.25
C GLY A 69 14.28 3.68 15.39
N ALA A 70 14.17 4.42 14.29
CA ALA A 70 13.69 5.80 14.27
C ALA A 70 12.73 6.07 13.09
N PRO A 71 11.92 7.14 13.15
CA PRO A 71 11.15 7.62 12.01
C PRO A 71 12.07 7.99 10.83
N CYS A 72 11.64 7.73 9.60
CA CYS A 72 12.41 8.03 8.39
C CYS A 72 11.49 8.47 7.24
N GLY A 73 12.08 8.93 6.14
CA GLY A 73 11.38 9.16 4.87
C GLY A 73 11.23 7.87 4.06
N VAL A 74 10.33 7.89 3.07
CA VAL A 74 10.14 6.75 2.15
C VAL A 74 11.41 6.44 1.36
N GLU A 75 12.17 7.48 1.02
CA GLU A 75 13.42 7.42 0.26
C GLU A 75 14.46 6.57 1.00
N THR A 76 14.58 6.76 2.32
CA THR A 76 15.48 5.97 3.15
C THR A 76 15.11 4.49 3.13
N LEU A 77 13.83 4.15 3.13
CA LEU A 77 13.40 2.74 3.02
C LEU A 77 13.64 2.17 1.62
N LEU A 78 13.40 2.95 0.56
CA LEU A 78 13.67 2.53 -0.81
C LEU A 78 15.15 2.22 -1.01
N ASP A 79 16.04 3.11 -0.58
CA ASP A 79 17.49 2.90 -0.62
C ASP A 79 17.89 1.61 0.11
N ARG A 80 17.28 1.35 1.28
CA ARG A 80 17.51 0.12 2.04
C ARG A 80 16.99 -1.12 1.34
N PHE A 81 15.85 -1.04 0.64
CA PHE A 81 15.32 -2.15 -0.15
C PHE A 81 16.25 -2.47 -1.32
N GLU A 82 16.71 -1.46 -2.05
CA GLU A 82 17.65 -1.64 -3.18
C GLU A 82 18.99 -2.22 -2.73
N GLN A 83 19.49 -1.79 -1.57
CA GLN A 83 20.72 -2.31 -0.98
C GLN A 83 20.56 -3.70 -0.34
N GLY A 84 19.34 -4.24 -0.24
CA GLY A 84 19.08 -5.50 0.47
C GLY A 84 19.33 -5.41 1.99
N SER A 85 19.31 -4.20 2.56
CA SER A 85 19.65 -3.95 3.97
C SER A 85 18.69 -4.64 4.95
N PHE A 86 17.47 -4.97 4.52
CA PHE A 86 16.49 -5.73 5.32
C PHE A 86 16.75 -7.23 5.37
N SER A 87 17.77 -7.76 4.68
CA SER A 87 18.15 -9.18 4.76
C SER A 87 18.72 -9.58 6.14
N GLY A 88 18.83 -8.64 7.08
CA GLY A 88 19.14 -8.90 8.48
C GLY A 88 17.91 -9.23 9.33
N ARG A 89 17.82 -10.49 9.79
CA ARG A 89 17.10 -10.94 11.01
C ARG A 89 15.62 -11.37 10.87
N GLN A 90 15.33 -12.31 9.97
CA GLN A 90 14.28 -13.30 10.30
C GLN A 90 14.81 -14.16 11.45
N THR A 91 14.39 -13.88 12.68
CA THR A 91 14.77 -14.75 13.79
C THR A 91 14.20 -16.16 13.52
N PRO A 92 14.98 -17.24 13.71
CA PRO A 92 14.50 -18.62 13.52
C PRO A 92 13.22 -18.88 14.31
N ARG A 93 13.08 -18.22 15.46
CA ARG A 93 11.89 -18.26 16.33
C ARG A 93 10.62 -17.76 15.62
N LEU A 94 10.68 -16.64 14.90
CA LEU A 94 9.53 -16.12 14.15
C LEU A 94 9.11 -17.06 13.01
N ARG A 95 10.08 -17.71 12.33
CA ARG A 95 9.78 -18.75 11.32
C ARG A 95 9.09 -19.96 11.93
N ILE A 96 9.57 -20.43 13.08
CA ILE A 96 8.96 -21.58 13.79
C ILE A 96 7.55 -21.20 14.27
N LEU A 97 7.37 -20.02 14.86
CA LEU A 97 6.06 -19.50 15.27
C LEU A 97 5.09 -19.41 14.09
N ALA A 98 5.51 -18.86 12.95
CA ALA A 98 4.68 -18.78 11.76
C ALA A 98 4.25 -20.16 11.23
N LYS A 99 5.16 -21.15 11.25
CA LYS A 99 4.84 -22.54 10.88
C LYS A 99 3.86 -23.19 11.84
N LEU A 100 4.07 -23.02 13.15
CA LEU A 100 3.16 -23.53 14.19
C LEU A 100 1.78 -22.89 14.06
N GLN A 101 1.70 -21.57 13.87
CA GLN A 101 0.45 -20.86 13.62
C GLN A 101 -0.30 -21.44 12.40
N GLY A 102 0.40 -21.73 11.30
CA GLY A 102 -0.18 -22.38 10.12
C GLY A 102 -0.78 -23.75 10.45
N ILE A 103 -0.07 -24.59 11.20
CA ILE A 103 -0.55 -25.91 11.63
C ILE A 103 -1.80 -25.77 12.51
N PHE A 104 -1.78 -24.88 13.52
CA PHE A 104 -2.92 -24.67 14.40
C PHE A 104 -4.14 -24.07 13.68
N SER A 105 -3.95 -23.29 12.62
CA SER A 105 -5.06 -22.75 11.82
C SER A 105 -5.88 -23.86 11.13
N SER A 106 -5.25 -24.99 10.77
CA SER A 106 -5.97 -26.15 10.22
C SER A 106 -6.81 -26.88 11.27
N PHE A 107 -6.51 -26.69 12.56
CA PHE A 107 -7.28 -27.20 13.69
C PHE A 107 -8.36 -26.23 14.19
N ALA A 108 -8.65 -25.15 13.46
CA ALA A 108 -9.68 -24.16 13.84
C ALA A 108 -11.09 -24.76 14.03
N HIS A 109 -11.35 -25.96 13.50
CA HIS A 109 -12.60 -26.70 13.71
C HIS A 109 -12.77 -27.26 15.14
N LEU A 110 -11.70 -27.31 15.95
CA LEU A 110 -11.73 -27.68 17.37
C LEU A 110 -12.03 -26.49 18.30
N TRP A 111 -12.06 -25.27 17.75
CA TRP A 111 -12.28 -24.02 18.49
C TRP A 111 -13.61 -23.33 18.11
N ARG A 112 -14.51 -24.08 17.46
CA ARG A 112 -15.92 -23.74 17.23
C ARG A 112 -16.79 -24.54 18.19
#